data_AF-A0A0C3FZQ2-F1
#
_entry.id   AF-A0A0C3FZQ2-F1
#
_cell.length_a   1.000
_cell.length_b   1.000
_cell.length_c   1.000
_cell.angle_alpha   90.00
_cell.angle_beta   90.00
_cell.angle_gamma   90.00
#
_symmetry.space_group_name_H-M   'P 1'
#
loop_
_entity.id
_entity.type
_entity.pdbx_description
1 polymer ?
#
loop_
_entity_poly.entity_id
_entity_poly.type
_entity_poly.pdbx_seq_one_letter_code
_entity_poly.pdbx_strand_id
1 'polypeptide(L)'
;MVRTNAADPNKVYHSGPSVFLSPSDSMFYHWNVNTTWPRCYISGWVSPFRKLVEGNKSYIAEGNVSAIEIWNVTSRTDPQLLKSMSWNSRPRRLSLMGTVNFTSHEIQNRIDHLAGQELKMPTPLFDCSSEVYLTVEIACKSCHLQFDQVFTDPPLGMYCTFHWREQADIAVYLGFEVIELA
;
A
#
# COMPACT_ATOMS: atom_id res chain seq x y z
N MET A 1 0.92 -10.26 -1.37
CA MET A 1 2.12 -9.49 -0.97
C MET A 1 3.35 -10.35 -1.13
N VAL A 2 4.44 -9.80 -1.67
CA VAL A 2 5.77 -10.42 -1.81
C VAL A 2 6.84 -9.38 -1.50
N ARG A 3 7.93 -9.74 -0.82
CA ARG A 3 9.08 -8.86 -0.57
C ARG A 3 10.13 -9.04 -1.67
N THR A 4 10.88 -7.99 -2.00
CA THR A 4 12.17 -8.14 -2.69
C THR A 4 13.22 -7.28 -2.00
N ASN A 5 14.49 -7.70 -2.05
CA ASN A 5 15.60 -7.06 -1.33
C ASN A 5 16.84 -6.94 -2.21
N ALA A 6 17.50 -5.78 -2.22
CA ALA A 6 18.65 -5.47 -3.06
C ALA A 6 19.97 -6.12 -2.60
N ALA A 7 20.09 -6.45 -1.30
CA ALA A 7 21.29 -7.05 -0.73
C ALA A 7 21.34 -8.58 -0.92
N ASP A 8 20.19 -9.22 -1.12
CA ASP A 8 20.07 -10.63 -1.55
C ASP A 8 19.24 -10.71 -2.86
N PRO A 9 19.79 -10.24 -3.99
CA PRO A 9 18.97 -9.82 -5.13
C PRO A 9 18.43 -10.98 -5.99
N ASN A 10 18.90 -12.21 -5.74
CA ASN A 10 18.44 -13.43 -6.40
C ASN A 10 17.45 -14.24 -5.54
N LYS A 11 17.30 -13.91 -4.25
CA LYS A 11 16.39 -14.61 -3.35
C LYS A 11 14.94 -14.32 -3.69
N VAL A 12 14.19 -15.41 -3.86
CA VAL A 12 12.73 -15.38 -3.89
C VAL A 12 12.23 -15.32 -2.44
N TYR A 13 11.39 -14.35 -2.13
CA TYR A 13 10.72 -14.27 -0.84
C TYR A 13 9.30 -14.81 -0.97
N HIS A 14 8.85 -15.61 -0.01
CA HIS A 14 7.46 -16.02 0.06
C HIS A 14 6.56 -14.90 0.61
N SER A 15 5.26 -15.01 0.38
CA SER A 15 4.26 -14.15 1.00
C SER A 15 4.20 -14.37 2.51
N GLY A 16 4.38 -13.31 3.30
CA GLY A 16 4.23 -13.31 4.76
C GLY A 16 3.18 -12.32 5.25
N PRO A 17 2.98 -12.21 6.58
CA PRO A 17 2.13 -11.17 7.18
C PRO A 17 2.87 -9.84 7.36
N SER A 18 4.21 -9.84 7.47
CA SER A 18 5.00 -8.65 7.81
C SER A 18 5.36 -7.78 6.61
N VAL A 19 5.15 -6.47 6.73
CA VAL A 19 5.64 -5.44 5.80
C VAL A 19 7.02 -4.97 6.23
N PHE A 20 7.92 -4.77 5.27
CA PHE A 20 9.25 -4.22 5.48
C PHE A 20 9.66 -3.36 4.28
N LEU A 21 9.88 -2.06 4.50
CA LEU A 21 10.32 -1.09 3.49
C LEU A 21 11.65 -0.47 3.93
N SER A 22 12.56 -0.34 2.97
CA SER A 22 13.88 0.28 3.16
C SER A 22 14.40 0.79 1.81
N PRO A 23 15.54 1.50 1.73
CA PRO A 23 16.15 1.86 0.45
C PRO A 23 16.58 0.63 -0.39
N SER A 24 16.71 -0.54 0.26
CA SER A 24 16.99 -1.84 -0.37
C SER A 24 15.80 -2.78 -0.41
N ASP A 25 14.62 -2.42 0.11
CA ASP A 25 13.46 -3.31 0.20
C ASP A 25 12.20 -2.71 -0.41
N SER A 26 11.48 -3.52 -1.18
CA SER A 26 10.24 -3.11 -1.84
C SER A 26 9.20 -4.22 -1.78
N MET A 27 7.97 -3.83 -1.48
CA MET A 27 6.86 -4.74 -1.22
C MET A 27 5.89 -4.72 -2.40
N PHE A 28 5.70 -5.88 -3.02
CA PHE A 28 4.87 -6.07 -4.20
C PHE A 28 3.50 -6.61 -3.81
N TYR A 29 2.46 -5.93 -4.25
CA TYR A 29 1.07 -6.31 -4.06
C TYR A 29 0.38 -6.51 -5.40
N HIS A 30 -0.62 -7.38 -5.41
CA HIS A 30 -1.30 -7.81 -6.61
C HIS A 30 -2.75 -8.16 -6.27
N TRP A 31 -3.67 -7.69 -7.10
CA TRP A 31 -5.10 -7.93 -6.97
C TRP A 31 -5.69 -8.18 -8.35
N ASN A 32 -6.58 -9.17 -8.45
CA ASN A 32 -7.49 -9.27 -9.58
C ASN A 32 -8.71 -8.39 -9.27
N VAL A 33 -8.95 -7.39 -10.11
CA VAL A 33 -10.04 -6.42 -9.99
C VAL A 33 -11.03 -6.70 -11.11
N ASN A 34 -12.10 -7.43 -10.83
CA ASN A 34 -13.21 -7.59 -11.78
C ASN A 34 -14.30 -6.58 -11.45
N THR A 35 -14.46 -5.57 -12.31
CA THR A 35 -15.44 -4.50 -12.10
C THR A 35 -15.85 -3.86 -13.43
N THR A 36 -16.99 -3.18 -13.46
CA THR A 36 -17.63 -2.61 -14.68
C THR A 36 -17.47 -1.07 -14.79
N TRP A 37 -16.39 -0.49 -14.27
CA TRP A 37 -16.31 0.96 -13.99
C TRP A 37 -15.17 1.57 -14.81
N PRO A 38 -15.40 2.65 -15.58
CA PRO A 38 -14.46 3.08 -16.61
C PRO A 38 -13.11 3.57 -16.06
N ARG A 39 -13.06 3.93 -14.77
CA ARG A 39 -11.85 4.41 -14.08
C ARG A 39 -11.88 4.04 -12.60
N CYS A 40 -10.74 3.60 -12.10
CA CYS A 40 -10.42 3.41 -10.68
C CYS A 40 -9.20 4.28 -10.31
N TYR A 41 -8.92 4.43 -9.02
CA TYR A 41 -7.69 5.05 -8.52
C TYR A 41 -7.28 4.40 -7.20
N ILE A 42 -5.99 4.45 -6.82
CA ILE A 42 -5.53 3.97 -5.50
C ILE A 42 -5.65 5.11 -4.50
N SER A 43 -6.42 4.92 -3.42
CA SER A 43 -6.43 5.83 -2.28
C SER A 43 -5.54 5.29 -1.15
N GLY A 44 -5.50 5.95 0.00
CA GLY A 44 -4.75 5.42 1.13
C GLY A 44 -4.80 6.29 2.36
N TRP A 45 -4.64 5.70 3.53
CA TRP A 45 -4.71 6.31 4.85
C TRP A 45 -3.84 5.48 5.82
N VAL A 46 -3.29 6.11 6.86
CA VAL A 46 -2.60 5.43 7.97
C VAL A 46 -3.34 5.70 9.28
N SER A 47 -3.79 4.66 9.98
CA SER A 47 -4.51 4.81 11.26
C SER A 47 -3.75 5.75 12.21
N PRO A 48 -4.40 6.74 12.84
CA PRO A 48 -3.73 7.65 13.79
C PRO A 48 -3.00 6.85 14.86
N PHE A 49 -1.78 7.26 15.24
CA PHE A 49 -0.94 6.48 16.16
C PHE A 49 -1.67 6.16 17.48
N ARG A 50 -2.43 7.12 18.02
CA ARG A 50 -3.27 6.90 19.21
C ARG A 50 -4.27 5.75 19.01
N LYS A 51 -4.98 5.70 17.88
CA LYS A 51 -5.89 4.61 17.54
C LYS A 51 -5.14 3.28 17.46
N LEU A 52 -3.97 3.24 16.81
CA LEU A 52 -3.16 2.03 16.73
C LEU A 52 -2.75 1.51 18.12
N VAL A 53 -2.37 2.39 19.05
CA VAL A 53 -2.09 2.02 20.45
C VAL A 53 -3.34 1.49 21.16
N GLU A 54 -4.49 2.15 21.00
CA GLU A 54 -5.79 1.67 21.52
C GLU A 54 -6.16 0.27 20.96
N GLY A 55 -5.72 -0.04 19.74
CA GLY A 55 -5.81 -1.35 19.08
C GLY A 55 -4.71 -2.37 19.40
N ASN A 56 -3.80 -2.08 20.33
CA ASN A 56 -2.58 -2.87 20.62
C ASN A 56 -1.67 -3.13 19.40
N LYS A 57 -1.48 -2.12 18.55
CA LYS A 57 -0.67 -2.20 17.32
C LYS A 57 0.44 -1.16 17.29
N SER A 58 1.54 -1.52 16.66
CA SER A 58 2.73 -0.67 16.54
C SER A 58 3.42 -0.88 15.20
N TYR A 59 4.21 0.11 14.80
CA TYR A 59 5.10 0.06 13.64
C TYR A 59 6.44 0.70 14.03
N ILE A 60 7.52 0.22 13.43
CA ILE A 60 8.85 0.83 13.55
C ILE A 60 9.03 1.75 12.34
N ALA A 61 9.27 3.04 12.57
CA ALA A 61 9.42 4.04 11.52
C ALA A 61 10.66 4.92 11.76
N GLU A 62 11.59 4.93 10.81
CA GLU A 62 12.80 5.74 10.84
C GLU A 62 13.03 6.45 9.49
N GLY A 63 13.73 7.58 9.52
CA GLY A 63 13.98 8.38 8.31
C GLY A 63 12.71 8.99 7.72
N ASN A 64 12.69 9.18 6.40
CA ASN A 64 11.61 9.87 5.69
C ASN A 64 10.42 8.95 5.36
N VAL A 65 9.63 8.61 6.38
CA VAL A 65 8.36 7.86 6.24
C VAL A 65 7.18 8.72 5.73
N SER A 66 7.40 9.97 5.32
CA SER A 66 6.34 10.82 4.72
C SER A 66 6.26 10.75 3.19
N ALA A 67 7.23 10.08 2.55
CA ALA A 67 7.33 9.93 1.11
C ALA A 67 7.41 8.44 0.71
N ILE A 68 6.47 7.62 1.17
CA ILE A 68 6.37 6.21 0.78
C ILE A 68 5.67 6.14 -0.58
N GLU A 69 6.43 5.79 -1.61
CA GLU A 69 5.98 5.80 -3.00
C GLU A 69 5.16 4.55 -3.34
N ILE A 70 4.01 4.74 -4.00
CA ILE A 70 3.24 3.65 -4.62
C ILE A 70 3.40 3.75 -6.12
N TRP A 71 3.99 2.72 -6.73
CA TRP A 71 4.25 2.63 -8.17
C TRP A 71 3.36 1.59 -8.83
N ASN A 72 2.78 1.94 -9.98
CA ASN A 72 2.22 0.96 -10.89
C ASN A 72 3.37 0.16 -11.51
N VAL A 73 3.32 -1.17 -11.36
CA VAL A 73 4.27 -2.12 -11.95
C VAL A 73 3.54 -3.21 -12.75
N THR A 74 2.29 -2.93 -13.14
CA THR A 74 1.39 -3.87 -13.84
C THR A 74 1.92 -4.25 -15.22
N SER A 75 2.60 -5.39 -15.30
CA SER A 75 2.90 -6.05 -16.56
C SER A 75 1.70 -6.87 -17.04
N ARG A 76 1.53 -7.00 -18.35
CA ARG A 76 0.53 -7.90 -18.98
C ARG A 76 0.94 -9.39 -18.95
N THR A 77 1.98 -9.74 -18.21
CA THR A 77 2.58 -11.08 -18.16
C THR A 77 2.20 -11.81 -16.87
N ASP A 78 1.74 -13.05 -17.01
CA ASP A 78 1.50 -14.10 -16.00
C ASP A 78 1.52 -13.70 -14.51
N PRO A 79 0.36 -13.70 -13.81
CA PRO A 79 0.27 -13.54 -12.36
C PRO A 79 1.18 -14.47 -11.52
N GLN A 80 1.63 -15.61 -12.07
CA GLN A 80 2.57 -16.50 -11.36
C GLN A 80 3.97 -15.90 -11.18
N LEU A 81 4.36 -14.87 -11.96
CA LEU A 81 5.65 -14.17 -11.81
C LEU A 81 5.86 -13.58 -10.41
N LEU A 82 4.79 -13.30 -9.67
CA LEU A 82 4.87 -12.85 -8.28
C LEU A 82 5.33 -13.95 -7.32
N LYS A 83 4.98 -15.22 -7.57
CA LYS A 83 5.35 -16.36 -6.70
C LYS A 83 6.84 -16.70 -6.76
N SER A 84 7.53 -16.26 -7.80
CA SER A 84 8.95 -16.50 -8.08
C SER A 84 9.77 -15.21 -8.19
N MET A 85 9.24 -14.08 -7.68
CA MET A 85 9.89 -12.78 -7.79
C MET A 85 11.12 -12.67 -6.87
N SER A 86 12.22 -12.18 -7.43
CA SER A 86 13.41 -11.70 -6.73
C SER A 86 13.63 -10.23 -7.07
N TRP A 87 14.62 -9.57 -6.46
CA TRP A 87 14.95 -8.19 -6.81
C TRP A 87 15.36 -8.05 -8.29
N ASN A 88 16.12 -9.00 -8.81
CA ASN A 88 16.59 -8.99 -10.20
C ASN A 88 15.49 -9.33 -11.23
N SER A 89 14.44 -10.05 -10.83
CA SER A 89 13.28 -10.35 -11.70
C SER A 89 12.06 -9.44 -11.49
N ARG A 90 12.14 -8.45 -10.60
CA ARG A 90 11.00 -7.55 -10.30
C ARG A 90 10.58 -6.72 -11.53
N PRO A 91 9.27 -6.44 -11.72
CA PRO A 91 8.81 -5.64 -12.85
C PRO A 91 9.28 -4.19 -12.75
N ARG A 92 9.28 -3.49 -13.89
CA ARG A 92 9.70 -2.08 -13.95
C ARG A 92 8.57 -1.16 -13.49
N ARG A 93 8.94 -0.09 -12.78
CA ARG A 93 8.08 1.05 -12.45
C ARG A 93 7.57 1.71 -13.74
N LEU A 94 6.25 1.81 -13.89
CA LEU A 94 5.57 2.38 -15.06
C LEU A 94 5.10 3.82 -14.78
N SER A 95 4.46 4.05 -13.65
CA SER A 95 4.00 5.36 -13.20
C SER A 95 3.91 5.43 -11.67
N LEU A 96 4.14 6.61 -11.10
CA LEU A 96 3.88 6.89 -9.69
C LEU A 96 2.37 7.09 -9.52
N MET A 97 1.74 6.32 -8.63
CA MET A 97 0.30 6.41 -8.32
C MET A 97 0.02 7.34 -7.13
N GLY A 98 1.02 7.63 -6.31
CA GLY A 98 0.94 8.58 -5.20
C GLY A 98 1.96 8.30 -4.12
N THR A 99 1.84 9.00 -2.98
CA THR A 99 2.71 8.84 -1.81
C THR A 99 1.91 8.80 -0.51
N VAL A 100 2.17 7.80 0.34
CA VAL A 100 1.58 7.69 1.70
C VAL A 100 2.52 8.34 2.71
N ASN A 101 1.93 8.98 3.73
CA ASN A 101 2.66 9.50 4.87
C ASN A 101 2.31 8.72 6.15
N PHE A 102 3.30 8.03 6.74
CA PHE A 102 3.16 7.34 8.03
C PHE A 102 3.44 8.24 9.25
N THR A 103 3.81 9.51 9.04
CA THR A 103 4.13 10.59 10.01
C THR A 103 4.80 10.11 11.30
N SER A 104 6.10 10.40 11.47
CA SER A 104 6.86 10.03 12.67
C SER A 104 6.13 10.42 13.98
N HIS A 105 6.19 9.54 14.98
CA HIS A 105 5.48 9.61 16.27
C HIS A 105 5.40 11.01 16.90
N GLU A 106 6.51 11.76 16.94
CA GLU A 106 6.57 13.10 17.55
C GLU A 106 5.75 14.18 16.82
N ILE A 107 5.45 13.99 15.53
CA ILE A 107 4.72 14.94 14.69
C ILE A 107 3.21 14.70 14.77
N GLN A 108 2.76 13.43 14.77
CA GLN A 108 1.33 13.12 14.94
C GLN A 108 0.79 13.69 16.26
N ASN A 109 1.53 13.49 17.36
CA ASN A 109 1.14 13.95 18.70
C ASN A 109 1.18 15.49 18.88
N ARG A 110 1.55 16.27 17.85
CA ARG A 110 1.58 17.75 17.88
C ARG A 110 0.60 18.40 16.92
N ILE A 111 0.10 17.68 15.91
CA ILE A 111 -0.77 18.21 14.87
C ILE A 111 -1.80 17.14 14.50
N ASP A 112 -2.96 17.15 15.17
CA ASP A 112 -4.05 16.20 14.93
C ASP A 112 -4.51 16.17 13.46
N HIS A 113 -4.33 17.27 12.73
CA HIS A 113 -4.64 17.40 11.31
C HIS A 113 -3.64 16.71 10.35
N LEU A 114 -2.53 16.15 10.85
CA LEU A 114 -1.58 15.34 10.06
C LEU A 114 -1.76 13.83 10.27
N ALA A 115 -2.80 13.42 10.98
CA ALA A 115 -3.13 12.01 11.18
C ALA A 115 -3.51 11.34 9.85
N GLY A 116 -2.70 10.36 9.43
CA GLY A 116 -3.03 9.45 8.32
C GLY A 116 -2.93 9.98 6.90
N GLN A 117 -2.17 11.05 6.66
CA GLN A 117 -2.15 11.81 5.40
C GLN A 117 -2.16 10.92 4.13
N GLU A 118 -3.14 11.22 3.28
CA GLU A 118 -3.75 10.22 2.41
C GLU A 118 -3.21 10.20 0.98
N LEU A 119 -3.26 9.04 0.31
CA LEU A 119 -3.53 9.05 -1.13
C LEU A 119 -5.01 9.45 -1.29
N LYS A 120 -5.25 10.73 -1.51
CA LYS A 120 -6.55 11.29 -1.93
C LYS A 120 -6.45 11.82 -3.36
N MET A 121 -7.58 12.07 -4.02
CA MET A 121 -7.55 12.78 -5.30
C MET A 121 -6.77 14.11 -5.15
N PRO A 122 -5.89 14.46 -6.11
CA PRO A 122 -5.71 13.83 -7.43
C PRO A 122 -4.59 12.77 -7.47
N THR A 123 -4.93 11.50 -7.25
CA THR A 123 -4.10 10.35 -7.67
C THR A 123 -4.45 9.95 -9.11
N PRO A 124 -3.52 9.34 -9.88
CA PRO A 124 -3.78 9.00 -11.28
C PRO A 124 -4.88 7.93 -11.41
N LEU A 125 -5.87 8.25 -12.23
CA LEU A 125 -6.92 7.32 -12.62
C LEU A 125 -6.34 6.26 -13.57
N PHE A 126 -6.75 5.00 -13.40
CA PHE A 126 -6.44 3.88 -14.29
C PHE A 126 -7.72 3.20 -14.79
N ASP A 127 -7.66 2.57 -15.96
CA ASP A 127 -8.80 1.81 -16.53
C ASP A 127 -9.05 0.54 -15.70
N CYS A 128 -10.32 0.33 -15.32
CA CYS A 128 -10.80 -0.86 -14.63
C CYS A 128 -12.18 -1.31 -15.19
N SER A 129 -12.42 -1.05 -16.48
CA SER A 129 -13.70 -1.35 -17.15
C SER A 129 -13.99 -2.84 -17.37
N SER A 130 -13.03 -3.71 -17.04
CA SER A 130 -13.08 -5.17 -17.16
C SER A 130 -12.35 -5.83 -15.98
N GLU A 131 -12.16 -7.15 -16.05
CA GLU A 131 -11.12 -7.84 -15.28
C GLU A 131 -9.75 -7.18 -15.52
N VAL A 132 -9.09 -6.71 -14.45
CA VAL A 132 -7.78 -6.06 -14.47
C VAL A 132 -6.88 -6.60 -13.36
N TYR A 133 -5.72 -7.11 -13.76
CA TYR A 133 -4.68 -7.63 -12.88
C TYR A 133 -3.76 -6.50 -12.40
N LEU A 134 -4.17 -5.75 -11.38
CA LEU A 134 -3.41 -4.63 -10.83
C LEU A 134 -2.22 -5.14 -10.01
N THR A 135 -1.00 -4.71 -10.36
CA THR A 135 0.22 -4.97 -9.57
C THR A 135 0.91 -3.65 -9.20
N VAL A 136 1.24 -3.48 -7.93
CA VAL A 136 1.94 -2.29 -7.41
C VAL A 136 3.20 -2.66 -6.62
N GLU A 137 4.19 -1.77 -6.70
CA GLU A 137 5.36 -1.75 -5.82
C GLU A 137 5.18 -0.61 -4.81
N ILE A 138 5.26 -0.93 -3.52
CA ILE A 138 5.42 0.07 -2.46
C ILE A 138 6.89 0.07 -2.03
N ALA A 139 7.48 1.27 -1.98
CA ALA A 139 8.90 1.47 -1.70
C ALA A 139 9.14 2.84 -1.05
N CYS A 140 10.32 3.04 -0.46
CA CYS A 140 10.79 4.37 -0.04
C CYS A 140 12.29 4.51 -0.34
N LYS A 141 12.75 5.75 -0.54
CA LYS A 141 14.16 6.04 -0.92
C LYS A 141 15.08 6.26 0.27
N SER A 142 14.53 6.67 1.42
CA SER A 142 15.28 7.11 2.60
C SER A 142 14.49 6.92 3.90
N CYS A 143 13.74 5.82 3.99
CA CYS A 143 12.98 5.44 5.19
C CYS A 143 13.33 4.02 5.63
N HIS A 144 12.96 3.65 6.85
CA HIS A 144 12.78 2.27 7.28
C HIS A 144 11.38 2.17 7.88
N LEU A 145 10.53 1.26 7.38
CA LEU A 145 9.20 1.01 7.93
C LEU A 145 8.95 -0.49 8.06
N GLN A 146 8.60 -0.94 9.26
CA GLN A 146 8.25 -2.33 9.55
C GLN A 146 6.99 -2.43 10.42
N PHE A 147 6.07 -3.31 10.04
CA PHE A 147 4.88 -3.66 10.83
C PHE A 147 4.29 -5.02 10.39
N ASP A 148 3.48 -5.65 11.23
CA ASP A 148 2.69 -6.83 10.86
C ASP A 148 1.28 -6.43 10.40
N GLN A 149 0.76 -7.12 9.37
CA GLN A 149 -0.58 -6.84 8.84
C GLN A 149 -1.66 -7.49 9.74
N VAL A 150 -2.29 -6.66 10.58
CA VAL A 150 -3.35 -7.02 11.53
C VAL A 150 -4.67 -6.29 11.17
N PHE A 151 -5.56 -7.02 10.50
CA PHE A 151 -6.76 -6.50 9.83
C PHE A 151 -7.98 -6.18 10.72
N THR A 152 -7.89 -6.30 12.05
CA THR A 152 -8.97 -5.94 13.01
C THR A 152 -9.06 -4.43 13.25
N ASP A 153 -10.15 -3.88 13.82
CA ASP A 153 -10.18 -2.46 14.24
C ASP A 153 -9.06 -2.10 15.26
N PRO A 154 -8.51 -0.88 15.20
CA PRO A 154 -8.19 -0.12 13.99
C PRO A 154 -7.03 -0.82 13.26
N PRO A 155 -7.16 -1.18 11.96
CA PRO A 155 -6.13 -1.98 11.33
C PRO A 155 -4.80 -1.28 11.12
N LEU A 156 -3.81 -2.13 10.87
CA LEU A 156 -2.48 -1.79 10.40
C LEU A 156 -2.14 -2.89 9.40
N GLY A 157 -1.89 -2.58 8.13
CA GLY A 157 -1.81 -3.59 7.08
C GLY A 157 -1.49 -3.00 5.71
N MET A 158 -1.79 -3.72 4.63
CA MET A 158 -2.15 -3.11 3.34
C MET A 158 -3.14 -4.01 2.59
N TYR A 159 -4.22 -3.44 2.07
CA TYR A 159 -5.20 -4.13 1.21
C TYR A 159 -5.79 -3.13 0.21
N CYS A 160 -6.66 -3.61 -0.70
CA CYS A 160 -7.45 -2.75 -1.58
C CYS A 160 -8.92 -3.17 -1.49
N THR A 161 -9.79 -2.26 -1.08
CA THR A 161 -11.24 -2.35 -1.30
C THR A 161 -11.63 -1.51 -2.51
N PHE A 162 -12.82 -1.76 -3.09
CA PHE A 162 -13.32 -1.02 -4.25
C PHE A 162 -14.71 -0.49 -3.92
N HIS A 163 -14.88 0.83 -3.97
CA HIS A 163 -16.09 1.54 -3.53
C HIS A 163 -16.63 2.51 -4.59
N TRP A 164 -17.82 3.05 -4.35
CA TRP A 164 -18.63 3.89 -5.23
C TRP A 164 -19.33 4.99 -4.44
N ARG A 165 -19.81 6.03 -5.16
CA ARG A 165 -21.25 6.34 -5.28
C ARG A 165 -21.51 7.35 -6.38
N GLU A 166 -22.76 7.49 -6.81
CA GLU A 166 -23.24 8.65 -7.59
C GLU A 166 -23.25 9.97 -6.78
N GLN A 167 -22.70 9.98 -5.57
CA GLN A 167 -22.54 11.17 -4.72
C GLN A 167 -21.40 11.08 -3.70
N ALA A 168 -20.43 10.19 -3.89
CA ALA A 168 -19.23 10.13 -3.04
C ALA A 168 -18.01 9.71 -3.85
N ASP A 169 -16.83 10.12 -3.41
CA ASP A 169 -15.56 9.71 -4.00
C ASP A 169 -15.43 8.18 -4.00
N ILE A 170 -15.13 7.60 -5.17
CA ILE A 170 -14.49 6.27 -5.24
C ILE A 170 -13.23 6.35 -4.39
N ALA A 171 -12.95 5.37 -3.55
CA ALA A 171 -11.70 5.31 -2.79
C ALA A 171 -11.26 3.85 -2.65
N VAL A 172 -10.00 3.58 -2.96
CA VAL A 172 -9.36 2.26 -2.78
C VAL A 172 -8.48 2.35 -1.54
N TYR A 173 -9.11 2.12 -0.39
CA TYR A 173 -8.51 2.38 0.92
C TYR A 173 -7.34 1.43 1.20
N LEU A 174 -6.11 1.94 1.18
CA LEU A 174 -5.27 1.77 2.38
C LEU A 174 -5.97 2.57 3.48
N GLY A 175 -5.97 2.11 4.73
CA GLY A 175 -6.96 2.62 5.69
C GLY A 175 -8.10 1.65 5.93
N PHE A 176 -7.73 0.43 6.30
CA PHE A 176 -7.93 0.03 7.69
C PHE A 176 -9.35 0.30 8.27
N GLU A 177 -10.36 -0.44 7.80
CA GLU A 177 -11.35 -1.21 8.59
C GLU A 177 -12.22 -2.10 7.66
N VAL A 178 -12.93 -3.07 8.22
CA VAL A 178 -13.98 -3.85 7.55
C VAL A 178 -15.22 -3.86 8.43
N ILE A 179 -16.38 -3.48 7.89
CA ILE A 179 -17.71 -3.80 8.44
C ILE A 179 -18.73 -3.82 7.30
N GLU A 180 -19.61 -4.82 7.32
CA GLU A 180 -20.81 -4.89 6.48
C GLU A 180 -21.95 -4.08 7.11
N LEU A 181 -22.79 -3.44 6.28
CA LEU A 181 -24.16 -3.11 6.64
C LEU A 181 -25.09 -3.47 5.47
N ALA A 182 -26.22 -4.08 5.81
CA ALA A 182 -27.31 -4.44 4.90
C ALA A 182 -28.32 -3.29 4.73
#